data_AF-A0A8S4NQC3-F1
#
_entry.id   AF-A0A8S4NQC3-F1
#
_cell.length_a   1.000
_cell.length_b   1.000
_cell.length_c   1.000
_cell.angle_alpha   90.00
_cell.angle_beta   90.00
_cell.angle_gamma   90.00
#
_symmetry.space_group_name_H-M   'P 1'
#
loop_
_entity.id
_entity.type
_entity.pdbx_description
1 polymer ?
#
loop_
_entity_poly.entity_id
_entity_poly.type
_entity_poly.pdbx_seq_one_letter_code
_entity_poly.pdbx_strand_id
1 'polypeptide(L)'
;AAMIKHMDETVDPCDDFYEYACGRYLKENVIPEDKTSIGTFYSMRNKIVPKLRESLMEDIGPNDIEATIKAKDMYAACMNETAIENRGMTPMRDYINSLGGWPILGEVPWSIPWKRKKINWWFLAAKHDDFTYILSCFQ
;
A
#
# COMPACT_ATOMS: atom_id res chain seq x y z
N ALA A 1 -9.53 -4.56 29.83
CA ALA A 1 -10.63 -5.44 29.35
C ALA A 1 -10.22 -6.30 28.15
N ALA A 2 -9.59 -5.75 27.09
CA ALA A 2 -9.26 -6.53 25.88
C ALA A 2 -8.18 -7.62 26.05
N MET A 3 -7.20 -7.43 26.94
CA MET A 3 -6.09 -8.39 27.12
C MET A 3 -6.58 -9.73 27.69
N ILE A 4 -7.43 -9.70 28.73
CA ILE A 4 -7.97 -10.90 29.38
C ILE A 4 -8.77 -11.77 28.40
N LYS A 5 -9.37 -11.18 27.37
CA LYS A 5 -10.14 -11.92 26.36
C LYS A 5 -9.26 -12.88 25.55
N HIS A 6 -7.99 -12.53 25.34
CA HIS A 6 -7.09 -13.25 24.44
C HIS A 6 -6.18 -14.27 25.15
N MET A 7 -6.17 -14.27 26.48
CA MET A 7 -5.33 -15.14 27.30
C MET A 7 -5.87 -16.58 27.36
N ASP A 8 -5.07 -17.61 27.18
CA ASP A 8 -5.46 -18.99 27.47
C ASP A 8 -4.96 -19.39 28.87
N GLU A 9 -5.85 -19.31 29.87
CA GLU A 9 -5.51 -19.62 31.27
C GLU A 9 -5.28 -21.11 31.53
N THR A 10 -5.48 -21.97 30.53
CA THR A 10 -5.20 -23.42 30.64
C THR A 10 -3.73 -23.76 30.46
N VAL A 11 -2.92 -22.82 29.99
CA VAL A 11 -1.48 -22.98 29.75
C VAL A 11 -0.67 -22.34 30.88
N ASP A 12 0.40 -22.98 31.35
CA ASP A 12 1.29 -22.36 32.34
C ASP A 12 2.11 -21.25 31.66
N PRO A 13 2.05 -19.99 32.14
CA PRO A 13 2.85 -18.89 31.60
C PRO A 13 4.36 -19.10 31.70
N CYS A 14 4.84 -19.98 32.59
CA CYS A 14 6.26 -20.31 32.72
C CYS A 14 6.74 -21.26 31.62
N ASP A 15 5.83 -22.03 31.01
CA ASP A 15 6.14 -22.99 29.95
C ASP A 15 6.02 -22.35 28.56
N ASP A 16 4.88 -21.69 28.29
CA ASP A 16 4.66 -20.95 27.04
C ASP A 16 3.84 -19.67 27.30
N PHE A 17 4.57 -18.57 27.53
CA PHE A 17 3.94 -17.28 27.77
C PHE A 17 3.15 -16.76 26.56
N TYR A 18 3.52 -17.14 25.33
CA TYR A 18 2.83 -16.67 24.13
C TYR A 18 1.46 -17.33 23.99
N GLU A 19 1.39 -18.65 24.14
CA GLU A 19 0.12 -19.37 24.13
C GLU A 19 -0.76 -18.95 25.33
N TYR A 20 -0.17 -18.77 26.52
CA TYR A 20 -0.90 -18.23 27.67
C TYR A 20 -1.48 -16.82 27.40
N ALA A 21 -0.72 -15.91 26.78
CA ALA A 21 -1.16 -14.54 26.57
C ALA A 21 -2.09 -14.36 25.36
N CYS A 22 -1.89 -15.16 24.30
CA CYS A 22 -2.50 -14.98 22.98
C CYS A 22 -3.23 -16.21 22.44
N GLY A 23 -3.21 -17.37 23.10
CA GLY A 23 -3.72 -18.64 22.57
C GLY A 23 -5.20 -18.58 22.16
N ARG A 24 -6.04 -17.85 22.91
CA ARG A 24 -7.44 -17.61 22.49
C ARG A 24 -7.53 -16.76 21.23
N TYR A 25 -6.66 -15.75 21.06
CA TYR A 25 -6.64 -14.94 19.84
C TYR A 25 -6.32 -15.80 18.60
N LEU A 26 -5.35 -16.71 18.71
CA LEU A 26 -4.96 -17.60 17.62
C LEU A 26 -6.09 -18.54 17.21
N LYS A 27 -6.87 -19.03 18.18
CA LYS A 27 -8.02 -19.92 17.94
C LYS A 27 -9.21 -19.20 17.30
N GLU A 28 -9.45 -17.96 17.69
CA GLU A 28 -10.64 -17.19 17.26
C GLU A 28 -10.43 -16.39 15.96
N ASN A 29 -9.18 -16.06 15.60
CA ASN A 29 -8.90 -15.17 14.48
C ASN A 29 -8.20 -15.93 13.36
N VAL A 30 -8.93 -16.16 12.25
CA VAL A 30 -8.40 -16.78 11.03
C VAL A 30 -7.83 -15.70 10.13
N ILE A 31 -6.67 -15.97 9.52
CA ILE A 31 -6.04 -15.09 8.52
C ILE A 31 -6.96 -15.05 7.28
N PRO A 32 -7.49 -13.87 6.91
CA PRO A 32 -8.26 -13.70 5.67
C PRO A 32 -7.43 -13.99 4.42
N GLU A 33 -8.07 -14.37 3.30
CA GLU A 33 -7.36 -14.76 2.06
C GLU A 33 -6.49 -13.64 1.46
N ASP A 34 -6.85 -12.38 1.69
CA ASP A 34 -6.12 -11.21 1.18
C ASP A 34 -4.95 -10.79 2.10
N LYS A 35 -4.65 -11.57 3.16
CA LYS A 35 -3.63 -11.25 4.16
C LYS A 35 -2.64 -12.40 4.35
N THR A 36 -1.38 -12.04 4.56
CA THR A 36 -0.31 -12.99 4.89
C THR A 36 -0.13 -13.17 6.40
N SER A 37 -0.63 -12.23 7.20
CA SER A 37 -0.59 -12.29 8.66
C SER A 37 -1.65 -11.37 9.27
N ILE A 38 -2.12 -11.72 10.47
CA ILE A 38 -3.00 -10.88 11.28
C ILE A 38 -2.47 -10.78 12.70
N GLY A 39 -2.89 -9.72 13.40
CA GLY A 39 -2.53 -9.47 14.78
C GLY A 39 -3.22 -8.21 15.29
N THR A 40 -2.86 -7.78 16.49
CA THR A 40 -3.48 -6.59 17.10
C THR A 40 -3.30 -5.33 16.26
N PHE A 41 -2.14 -5.16 15.60
CA PHE A 41 -1.91 -4.02 14.68
C PHE A 41 -2.82 -4.05 13.46
N TYR A 42 -3.13 -5.23 12.94
CA TYR A 42 -4.10 -5.38 11.85
C TYR A 42 -5.49 -4.92 12.31
N SER A 43 -5.95 -5.37 13.48
CA SER A 43 -7.23 -4.94 14.04
C SER A 43 -7.28 -3.43 14.32
N MET A 44 -6.17 -2.81 14.72
CA MET A 44 -6.08 -1.36 14.89
C MET A 44 -6.16 -0.63 13.54
N ARG A 45 -5.38 -1.06 12.54
CA ARG A 45 -5.43 -0.48 11.19
C ARG A 45 -6.83 -0.56 10.59
N ASN A 46 -7.50 -1.70 10.70
CA ASN A 46 -8.86 -1.88 10.20
C ASN A 46 -9.90 -0.95 10.86
N LYS A 47 -9.62 -0.41 12.05
CA LYS A 47 -10.48 0.59 12.71
C LYS A 47 -10.14 2.03 12.30
N ILE A 48 -8.89 2.28 11.90
CA ILE A 48 -8.38 3.61 11.59
C ILE A 48 -8.57 3.93 10.10
N VAL A 49 -8.22 2.99 9.21
CA VAL A 49 -8.25 3.19 7.75
C VAL A 49 -9.63 3.66 7.26
N PRO A 50 -10.77 3.09 7.68
CA PRO A 50 -12.08 3.57 7.23
C PRO A 50 -12.36 5.02 7.63
N LYS A 51 -11.94 5.44 8.82
CA LYS A 51 -12.10 6.83 9.30
C LYS A 51 -11.20 7.80 8.52
N LEU A 52 -9.99 7.36 8.20
CA LEU A 52 -9.08 8.13 7.36
C LEU A 52 -9.65 8.30 5.95
N ARG A 53 -10.20 7.23 5.37
CA ARG A 53 -10.89 7.27 4.07
C ARG A 53 -12.05 8.27 4.08
N GLU A 54 -12.90 8.19 5.09
CA GLU A 54 -14.03 9.13 5.27
C GLU A 54 -13.54 10.58 5.26
N SER A 55 -12.52 10.90 6.07
CA SER A 55 -11.96 12.26 6.15
C SER A 55 -11.29 12.72 4.84
N LEU A 56 -10.67 11.82 4.07
CA LEU A 56 -10.05 12.14 2.78
C LEU A 56 -11.07 12.29 1.63
N MET A 57 -12.27 11.75 1.78
CA MET A 57 -13.36 11.86 0.80
C MET A 57 -14.23 13.11 1.01
N GLU A 58 -14.09 13.80 2.13
CA GLU A 58 -14.76 15.08 2.36
C GLU A 58 -14.27 16.15 1.39
N ASP A 59 -15.19 17.02 0.95
CA ASP A 59 -14.86 18.18 0.12
C ASP A 59 -13.78 19.05 0.77
N ILE A 60 -12.98 19.72 -0.06
CA ILE A 60 -11.95 20.64 0.41
C ILE A 60 -12.63 21.83 1.09
N GLY A 61 -12.35 21.99 2.38
CA GLY A 61 -12.91 23.05 3.20
C GLY A 61 -12.15 24.37 3.04
N PRO A 62 -12.78 25.51 3.38
CA PRO A 62 -12.15 26.83 3.30
C PRO A 62 -10.96 27.02 4.28
N ASN A 63 -10.88 26.18 5.32
CA ASN A 63 -9.83 26.20 6.34
C ASN A 63 -8.79 25.07 6.16
N ASP A 64 -8.88 24.28 5.09
CA ASP A 64 -7.91 23.21 4.86
C ASP A 64 -6.55 23.82 4.52
N ILE A 65 -5.51 23.33 5.21
CA ILE A 65 -4.13 23.70 4.91
C ILE A 65 -3.68 23.03 3.61
N GLU A 66 -2.69 23.60 2.94
CA GLU A 66 -2.17 23.10 1.65
C GLU A 66 -1.82 21.60 1.68
N ALA A 67 -1.26 21.11 2.79
CA ALA A 67 -0.94 19.70 2.96
C ALA A 67 -2.20 18.80 2.95
N THR A 68 -3.29 19.24 3.58
CA THR A 68 -4.56 18.52 3.61
C THR A 68 -5.21 18.52 2.22
N ILE A 69 -5.17 19.65 1.52
CA ILE A 69 -5.68 19.77 0.15
C ILE A 69 -4.97 18.76 -0.77
N LYS A 70 -3.64 18.74 -0.75
CA LYS A 70 -2.83 17.79 -1.54
C LYS A 70 -3.14 16.34 -1.20
N ALA A 71 -3.36 16.02 0.07
CA ALA A 71 -3.71 14.66 0.49
C ALA A 71 -5.09 14.24 -0.04
N LYS A 72 -6.09 15.11 0.04
CA LYS A 72 -7.44 14.89 -0.51
C LYS A 72 -7.40 14.75 -2.03
N ASP A 73 -6.70 15.63 -2.73
CA ASP A 73 -6.54 15.58 -4.20
C ASP A 73 -5.85 14.29 -4.65
N MET A 74 -4.77 13.89 -3.96
CA MET A 74 -4.06 12.64 -4.24
C MET A 74 -4.98 11.43 -4.04
N TYR A 75 -5.75 11.41 -2.96
CA TYR A 75 -6.70 10.33 -2.69
C TYR A 75 -7.81 10.28 -3.77
N ALA A 76 -8.40 11.43 -4.13
CA ALA A 76 -9.42 11.53 -5.17
C ALA A 76 -8.90 11.09 -6.55
N ALA A 77 -7.65 11.46 -6.89
CA ALA A 77 -7.01 11.01 -8.12
C ALA A 77 -6.82 9.48 -8.15
N CYS A 78 -6.52 8.88 -6.99
CA CYS A 78 -6.34 7.43 -6.88
C CYS A 78 -7.66 6.66 -6.98
N MET A 79 -8.74 7.18 -6.40
CA MET A 79 -10.06 6.53 -6.42
C MET A 79 -10.78 6.63 -7.77
N ASN A 80 -10.33 7.49 -8.68
CA ASN A 80 -10.97 7.70 -9.99
C ASN A 80 -10.52 6.65 -11.02
N GLU A 81 -11.01 5.41 -10.86
CA GLU A 81 -10.70 4.27 -11.74
C GLU A 81 -10.99 4.57 -13.22
N THR A 82 -12.12 5.21 -13.53
CA THR A 82 -12.49 5.57 -14.92
C THR A 82 -11.39 6.41 -15.59
N ALA A 83 -10.85 7.38 -14.87
CA ALA A 83 -9.78 8.23 -15.39
C ALA A 83 -8.44 7.48 -15.50
N ILE A 84 -8.20 6.47 -14.65
CA ILE A 84 -7.02 5.59 -14.73
C ILE A 84 -7.14 4.68 -15.95
N GLU A 85 -8.26 3.97 -16.10
CA GLU A 85 -8.53 3.06 -17.21
C GLU A 85 -8.52 3.77 -18.57
N ASN A 86 -9.10 4.98 -18.66
CA ASN A 86 -9.07 5.78 -19.89
C ASN A 86 -7.64 6.18 -20.31
N ARG A 87 -6.71 6.33 -19.37
CA ARG A 87 -5.30 6.63 -19.67
C ARG A 87 -4.49 5.38 -20.02
N GLY A 88 -4.90 4.23 -19.49
CA GLY A 88 -4.26 2.93 -19.70
C GLY A 88 -2.76 2.97 -19.37
N MET A 89 -1.96 2.26 -20.17
CA MET A 89 -0.50 2.18 -19.96
C MET A 89 0.28 3.39 -20.48
N THR A 90 -0.38 4.39 -21.08
CA THR A 90 0.28 5.53 -21.73
C THR A 90 1.25 6.28 -20.79
N PRO A 91 0.84 6.68 -19.56
CA PRO A 91 1.72 7.41 -18.65
C PRO A 91 2.97 6.61 -18.26
N MET A 92 2.82 5.29 -18.08
CA MET A 92 3.92 4.41 -17.74
C MET A 92 4.89 4.23 -18.92
N ARG A 93 4.37 4.12 -20.15
CA ARG A 93 5.17 4.01 -21.37
C ARG A 93 5.97 5.29 -21.63
N ASP A 94 5.35 6.45 -21.49
CA ASP A 94 6.02 7.75 -21.63
C ASP A 94 7.13 7.91 -20.59
N TYR A 95 6.87 7.50 -19.34
CA TYR A 95 7.87 7.51 -18.28
C TYR A 95 9.04 6.57 -18.60
N ILE A 96 8.79 5.34 -19.03
CA ILE A 96 9.83 4.38 -19.44
C ILE A 96 10.66 4.93 -20.61
N ASN A 97 10.00 5.55 -21.60
CA ASN A 97 10.67 6.14 -22.75
C ASN A 97 11.56 7.33 -22.35
N SER A 98 11.11 8.15 -21.40
CA SER A 98 11.94 9.23 -20.83
C SER A 98 13.23 8.73 -20.17
N LEU A 99 13.22 7.49 -19.65
CA LEU A 99 14.36 6.84 -19.01
C LEU A 99 15.28 6.09 -19.98
N GLY A 100 14.96 6.07 -21.27
CA GLY A 100 15.74 5.41 -22.31
C GLY A 100 15.12 4.12 -22.86
N GLY A 101 13.86 3.82 -22.51
CA GLY A 101 13.08 2.72 -23.09
C GLY A 101 13.37 1.35 -22.47
N TRP A 102 12.47 0.39 -22.71
CA TRP A 102 12.58 -1.00 -22.25
C TRP A 102 12.48 -1.97 -23.45
N PRO A 103 13.46 -2.84 -23.75
CA PRO A 103 13.51 -3.61 -25.00
C PRO A 103 12.40 -4.64 -25.12
N ILE A 104 11.86 -5.09 -23.99
CA ILE A 104 10.73 -6.01 -23.94
C ILE A 104 9.49 -5.37 -24.58
N LEU A 105 9.37 -4.04 -24.54
CA LEU A 105 8.23 -3.30 -25.11
C LEU A 105 8.37 -3.06 -26.63
N GLY A 106 9.47 -3.50 -27.27
CA GLY A 106 9.63 -3.53 -28.73
C GLY A 106 9.77 -2.17 -29.44
N GLU A 107 9.69 -1.05 -28.73
CA GLU A 107 9.73 0.31 -29.32
C GLU A 107 11.13 0.81 -29.67
N VAL A 108 12.16 0.14 -29.16
CA VAL A 108 13.56 0.47 -29.43
C VAL A 108 14.09 -0.49 -30.50
N PRO A 109 14.56 0.00 -31.67
CA PRO A 109 15.28 -0.81 -32.64
C PRO A 109 16.39 -1.61 -31.94
N TRP A 110 16.55 -2.88 -32.29
CA TRP A 110 17.64 -3.75 -31.81
C TRP A 110 19.04 -3.14 -32.01
N SER A 111 19.14 -2.11 -32.86
CA SER A 111 20.33 -1.31 -33.16
C SER A 111 20.62 -0.17 -32.19
N ILE A 112 19.71 0.18 -31.25
CA ILE A 112 20.02 1.13 -30.18
C ILE A 112 20.72 0.33 -29.07
N PRO A 113 22.03 0.56 -28.82
CA PRO A 113 22.70 -0.08 -27.70
C PRO A 113 22.00 0.37 -26.43
N TRP A 114 21.49 -0.58 -25.66
CA TRP A 114 20.89 -0.29 -24.37
C TRP A 114 21.87 0.56 -23.57
N LYS A 115 21.56 1.85 -23.38
CA LYS A 115 22.45 2.77 -22.66
C LYS A 115 22.31 2.46 -21.17
N ARG A 116 22.88 1.33 -20.75
CA ARG A 116 22.99 0.85 -19.37
C ARG A 116 23.50 1.93 -18.42
N LYS A 117 24.25 2.90 -18.94
CA LYS A 117 24.80 4.06 -18.22
C LYS A 117 23.79 5.18 -17.90
N LYS A 118 22.56 5.18 -18.47
CA LYS A 118 21.52 6.18 -18.18
C LYS A 118 20.44 5.69 -17.22
N ILE A 119 20.24 4.38 -17.10
CA ILE A 119 19.31 3.80 -16.14
C ILE A 119 20.02 3.78 -14.79
N ASN A 120 19.74 4.81 -13.98
CA ASN A 120 20.15 4.81 -12.59
C ASN A 120 19.17 3.93 -11.80
N TRP A 121 19.55 2.67 -11.61
CA TRP A 121 18.78 1.67 -10.87
C TRP A 121 18.50 2.09 -9.43
N TRP A 122 19.37 2.89 -8.80
CA TRP A 122 19.12 3.46 -7.48
C TRP A 122 18.00 4.49 -7.51
N PHE A 123 17.96 5.33 -8.54
CA PHE A 123 16.93 6.35 -8.72
C PHE A 123 15.57 5.72 -9.08
N LEU A 124 15.59 4.62 -9.83
CA LEU A 124 14.40 3.83 -10.15
C LEU A 124 13.89 3.06 -8.93
N ALA A 125 14.77 2.43 -8.14
CA ALA A 125 14.38 1.77 -6.90
C ALA A 125 13.81 2.77 -5.90
N ALA A 126 14.45 3.94 -5.72
CA ALA A 126 13.96 5.00 -4.85
C ALA A 126 12.58 5.55 -5.28
N LYS A 127 12.30 5.64 -6.58
CA LYS A 127 10.98 6.03 -7.09
C LYS A 127 9.97 4.88 -7.17
N HIS A 128 10.42 3.63 -7.12
CA HIS A 128 9.54 2.48 -7.06
C HIS A 128 8.85 2.41 -5.69
N ASP A 129 9.52 2.88 -4.64
CA ASP A 129 8.89 3.08 -3.33
C ASP A 129 7.75 4.11 -3.38
N ASP A 130 7.75 5.07 -4.33
CA ASP A 130 6.60 5.96 -4.57
C ASP A 130 5.46 5.24 -5.34
N PHE A 131 5.78 4.25 -6.18
CA PHE A 131 4.81 3.49 -6.97
C PHE A 131 4.04 2.45 -6.14
N THR A 132 4.66 1.87 -5.11
CA THR A 132 3.99 0.97 -4.16
C THR A 132 2.88 1.68 -3.39
N TYR A 133 2.96 3.02 -3.22
CA TYR A 133 1.86 3.80 -2.65
C TYR A 133 0.60 3.84 -3.54
N ILE A 134 0.74 3.81 -4.86
CA ILE A 134 -0.41 3.78 -5.78
C ILE A 134 -1.16 2.44 -5.67
N LEU A 135 -0.44 1.32 -5.56
CA LEU A 135 -1.06 0.01 -5.30
C LEU A 135 -1.73 -0.06 -3.93
N SER A 136 -1.23 0.69 -2.94
CA SER A 136 -1.84 0.76 -1.60
C SER A 136 -3.12 1.61 -1.52
N CYS A 137 -3.45 2.42 -2.53
CA CYS A 137 -4.67 3.23 -2.51
C CYS A 137 -5.95 2.39 -2.42
N PHE A 138 -5.94 1.20 -3.02
CA PHE A 138 -7.11 0.32 -3.12
C PHE A 138 -7.25 -0.65 -1.94
N GLN A 139 -6.25 -0.72 -1.04
CA GLN A 139 -6.21 -1.63 0.10
C GLN A 139 -6.60 -0.92 1.39
#